data_AF-A0A4R8ENU1-F1
#
_entry.id   AF-A0A4R8ENU1-F1
#
_cell.length_a   1.000
_cell.length_b   1.000
_cell.length_c   1.000
_cell.angle_alpha   90.00
_cell.angle_beta   90.00
_cell.angle_gamma   90.00
#
_symmetry.space_group_name_H-M   'P 1'
#
loop_
_entity.id
_entity.type
_entity.pdbx_description
1 polymer ?
#
loop_
_entity_poly.entity_id
_entity_poly.type
_entity_poly.pdbx_seq_one_letter_code
_entity_poly.pdbx_strand_id
1 'polypeptide(L)'
;MKKPLLLSSLLLLISCQKSESNDGSKEEPSALQEKSIDIGRFKSRNDLVDDLYQELVNKSPELKTLEDELNEINPRDTTEIFNNYDDKSYSYYGSAKGNTEGIRDSILKKKILNLISKSSDRYDSKKAEIESLVTTINKKRTEITNYHTALKIVLTLPLIEKYQNDHLPKKSPFEKVIEKENQLLEKVKENTPKY
;
A
#
# COMPACT_ATOMS: atom_id res chain seq x y z
N MET A 1 -2.38 -22.74 64.42
CA MET A 1 -2.09 -21.31 64.17
C MET A 1 -3.10 -20.81 63.14
N LYS A 2 -3.74 -19.67 63.44
CA LYS A 2 -4.96 -19.18 62.78
C LYS A 2 -4.61 -18.14 61.70
N LYS A 3 -4.95 -18.43 60.43
CA LYS A 3 -5.55 -17.55 59.39
C LYS A 3 -4.82 -16.20 59.04
N PRO A 4 -5.24 -15.45 57.99
CA PRO A 4 -4.61 -15.51 56.65
C PRO A 4 -4.22 -14.10 56.12
N LEU A 5 -3.54 -14.01 54.99
CA LEU A 5 -3.28 -12.74 54.28
C LEU A 5 -3.05 -13.09 52.80
N LEU A 6 -3.54 -12.39 51.78
CA LEU A 6 -4.52 -11.33 51.60
C LEU A 6 -4.78 -11.35 50.08
N LEU A 7 -6.03 -11.52 49.63
CA LEU A 7 -6.41 -11.33 48.22
C LEU A 7 -6.26 -9.84 47.89
N SER A 8 -5.41 -9.48 46.94
CA SER A 8 -5.37 -8.13 46.37
C SER A 8 -6.09 -8.13 45.02
N SER A 9 -7.38 -7.79 45.04
CA SER A 9 -8.13 -7.39 43.84
C SER A 9 -7.69 -5.98 43.44
N LEU A 10 -7.07 -5.85 42.28
CA LEU A 10 -6.80 -4.56 41.67
C LEU A 10 -8.01 -4.17 40.80
N LEU A 11 -8.90 -3.37 41.39
CA LEU A 11 -9.96 -2.64 40.68
C LEU A 11 -9.33 -1.49 39.90
N LEU A 12 -9.20 -1.63 38.58
CA LEU A 12 -8.93 -0.51 37.68
C LEU A 12 -10.25 0.13 37.29
N LEU A 13 -10.59 1.22 37.97
CA LEU A 13 -11.61 2.18 37.55
C LEU A 13 -11.05 3.00 36.40
N ILE A 14 -11.30 2.58 35.16
CA ILE A 14 -11.11 3.45 34.00
C ILE A 14 -12.34 4.34 33.91
N SER A 15 -12.20 5.54 34.47
CA SER A 15 -13.15 6.63 34.34
C SER A 15 -13.25 7.02 32.86
N CYS A 16 -14.45 6.86 32.31
CA CYS A 16 -14.81 7.28 30.97
C CYS A 16 -14.99 8.82 31.01
N GLN A 17 -13.90 9.57 30.87
CA GLN A 17 -13.97 11.00 30.58
C GLN A 17 -14.40 11.18 29.14
N LYS A 18 -15.69 11.48 28.97
CA LYS A 18 -16.28 11.95 27.73
C LYS A 18 -15.66 13.31 27.39
N SER A 19 -14.60 13.31 26.59
CA SER A 19 -14.12 14.53 25.95
C SER A 19 -15.19 14.99 24.96
N GLU A 20 -15.77 16.15 25.21
CA GLU A 20 -16.65 16.81 24.26
C GLU A 20 -15.91 16.98 22.94
N SER A 21 -16.45 16.35 21.90
CA SER A 21 -15.96 16.40 20.54
C SER A 21 -16.03 17.83 20.03
N ASN A 22 -14.89 18.38 19.64
CA ASN A 22 -14.82 19.50 18.72
C ASN A 22 -15.61 19.14 17.46
N ASP A 23 -16.65 19.93 17.16
CA ASP A 23 -17.52 19.83 15.99
C ASP A 23 -16.72 20.27 14.75
N GLY A 24 -15.78 19.43 14.32
CA GLY A 24 -15.08 19.56 13.04
C GLY A 24 -15.96 18.99 11.93
N SER A 25 -16.72 19.86 11.25
CA SER A 25 -17.47 19.63 10.00
C SER A 25 -18.04 18.22 9.81
N LYS A 26 -19.30 18.01 10.20
CA LYS A 26 -20.14 16.82 9.90
C LYS A 26 -20.52 16.71 8.42
N GLU A 27 -19.61 17.02 7.51
CA GLU A 27 -19.87 16.98 6.09
C GLU A 27 -19.33 15.66 5.52
N GLU A 28 -20.21 14.90 4.87
CA GLU A 28 -19.86 13.66 4.19
C GLU A 28 -18.76 13.92 3.15
N PRO A 29 -17.71 13.06 3.08
CA PRO A 29 -16.65 13.20 2.10
C PRO A 29 -17.19 13.36 0.68
N SER A 30 -16.65 14.31 -0.09
CA SER A 30 -17.08 14.55 -1.47
C SER A 30 -16.96 13.33 -2.37
N ALA A 31 -16.02 12.41 -2.06
CA ALA A 31 -15.82 11.16 -2.75
C ALA A 31 -16.99 10.17 -2.57
N LEU A 32 -17.76 10.30 -1.48
CA LEU A 32 -18.90 9.44 -1.13
C LEU A 32 -20.24 10.04 -1.52
N GLN A 33 -20.30 11.36 -1.70
CA GLN A 33 -21.50 12.04 -2.19
C GLN A 33 -21.93 11.49 -3.55
N GLU A 34 -23.18 11.03 -3.66
CA GLU A 34 -23.78 10.62 -4.93
C GLU A 34 -23.88 11.83 -5.87
N LYS A 35 -22.86 12.01 -6.72
CA LYS A 35 -23.03 12.82 -7.93
C LYS A 35 -24.00 12.06 -8.82
N SER A 36 -25.18 12.64 -9.04
CA SER A 36 -26.15 12.23 -10.06
C SER A 36 -25.41 11.72 -11.29
N ILE A 37 -25.67 10.47 -11.64
CA ILE A 37 -25.06 9.69 -12.73
C ILE A 37 -24.81 10.58 -13.96
N ASP A 38 -23.58 11.10 -14.07
CA ASP A 38 -23.07 11.75 -15.28
C ASP A 38 -22.17 10.72 -15.94
N ILE A 39 -22.79 9.87 -16.77
CA ILE A 39 -22.11 8.91 -17.63
C ILE A 39 -21.35 9.72 -18.67
N GLY A 40 -20.11 10.09 -18.32
CA GLY A 40 -19.19 10.68 -19.29
C GLY A 40 -18.46 11.90 -18.77
N ARG A 41 -17.47 11.69 -17.92
CA ARG A 41 -16.28 12.55 -17.84
C ARG A 41 -15.24 11.87 -16.96
N PHE A 42 -14.19 11.35 -17.61
CA PHE A 42 -12.82 11.23 -17.10
C PHE A 42 -12.69 11.35 -15.57
N LYS A 43 -13.13 10.35 -14.82
CA LYS A 43 -12.70 10.20 -13.43
C LYS A 43 -11.26 9.67 -13.52
N SER A 44 -10.34 10.41 -12.92
CA SER A 44 -8.98 9.95 -12.66
C SER A 44 -9.02 8.49 -12.19
N ARG A 45 -8.04 7.68 -12.59
CA ARG A 45 -7.93 6.24 -12.24
C ARG A 45 -7.61 6.01 -10.74
N ASN A 46 -7.96 6.94 -9.87
CA ASN A 46 -7.72 6.83 -8.44
C ASN A 46 -8.82 5.97 -7.82
N ASP A 47 -8.43 5.08 -6.90
CA ASP A 47 -9.39 4.28 -6.14
C ASP A 47 -10.04 5.12 -5.03
N LEU A 48 -11.14 4.61 -4.46
CA LEU A 48 -11.91 5.33 -3.44
C LEU A 48 -11.10 5.57 -2.15
N VAL A 49 -10.12 4.73 -1.85
CA VAL A 49 -9.23 4.92 -0.68
C VAL A 49 -8.35 6.13 -0.91
N ASP A 50 -7.77 6.27 -2.09
CA ASP A 50 -6.97 7.45 -2.46
C ASP A 50 -7.79 8.74 -2.46
N ASP A 51 -9.01 8.71 -3.01
CA ASP A 51 -9.90 9.89 -3.03
C ASP A 51 -10.25 10.34 -1.60
N LEU A 52 -10.64 9.40 -0.73
CA LEU A 52 -10.95 9.68 0.68
C LEU A 52 -9.73 10.16 1.47
N TYR A 53 -8.57 9.54 1.25
CA TYR A 53 -7.34 9.94 1.90
C TYR A 53 -6.91 11.35 1.46
N GLN A 54 -7.05 11.68 0.18
CA GLN A 54 -6.71 13.02 -0.31
C GLN A 54 -7.58 14.11 0.33
N GLU A 55 -8.85 13.83 0.61
CA GLU A 55 -9.69 14.75 1.39
C GLU A 55 -9.16 14.97 2.81
N LEU A 56 -8.61 13.93 3.45
CA LEU A 56 -7.96 14.06 4.76
C LEU A 56 -6.67 14.87 4.66
N VAL A 57 -5.84 14.62 3.65
CA VAL A 57 -4.61 15.39 3.36
C VAL A 57 -4.93 16.88 3.18
N ASN A 58 -5.99 17.20 2.43
CA ASN A 58 -6.40 18.59 2.19
C ASN A 58 -6.86 19.32 3.47
N LYS A 59 -7.22 18.57 4.53
CA LYS A 59 -7.73 19.09 5.80
C LYS A 59 -6.69 19.03 6.94
N SER A 60 -5.59 18.31 6.78
CA SER A 60 -4.54 18.14 7.80
C SER A 60 -3.19 18.65 7.31
N PRO A 61 -2.63 19.71 7.94
CA PRO A 61 -1.28 20.17 7.66
C PRO A 61 -0.21 19.09 7.86
N GLU A 62 -0.41 18.20 8.83
CA GLU A 62 0.51 17.10 9.13
C GLU A 62 0.55 16.08 8.00
N LEU A 63 -0.61 15.64 7.52
CA LEU A 63 -0.70 14.71 6.38
C LEU A 63 -0.17 15.35 5.10
N LYS A 64 -0.44 16.64 4.89
CA LYS A 64 0.11 17.38 3.74
C LYS A 64 1.63 17.42 3.76
N THR A 65 2.22 17.73 4.91
CA THR A 65 3.68 17.74 5.09
C THR A 65 4.28 16.36 4.82
N LEU A 66 3.63 15.30 5.31
CA LEU A 66 4.04 13.92 5.06
C LEU A 66 4.03 13.59 3.56
N GLU A 67 2.96 13.93 2.82
CA GLU A 67 2.91 13.69 1.38
C GLU A 67 3.97 14.48 0.62
N ASP A 68 4.22 15.73 1.02
CA ASP A 68 5.27 16.55 0.42
C ASP A 68 6.66 15.89 0.61
N GLU A 69 6.99 15.46 1.84
CA GLU A 69 8.24 14.74 2.14
C GLU A 69 8.37 13.41 1.37
N LEU A 70 7.28 12.64 1.25
CA LEU A 70 7.28 11.39 0.49
C LEU A 70 7.54 11.63 -1.01
N ASN A 71 7.05 12.75 -1.55
CA ASN A 71 7.26 13.14 -2.95
C ASN A 71 8.66 13.69 -3.23
N GLU A 72 9.31 14.30 -2.23
CA GLU A 72 10.68 14.82 -2.35
C GLU A 72 11.73 13.71 -2.40
N ILE A 73 11.45 12.55 -1.82
CA ILE A 73 12.34 11.40 -1.83
C ILE A 73 12.33 10.79 -3.24
N ASN A 74 13.25 11.24 -4.11
CA ASN A 74 13.62 10.54 -5.36
C ASN A 74 14.99 9.84 -5.24
N PRO A 75 15.05 8.69 -4.58
CA PRO A 75 16.29 7.96 -4.36
C PRO A 75 16.66 7.09 -5.59
N ARG A 76 15.81 7.04 -6.62
CA ARG A 76 16.08 6.32 -7.88
C ARG A 76 17.44 6.74 -8.42
N ASP A 77 17.69 8.04 -8.43
CA ASP A 77 18.91 8.67 -8.92
C ASP A 77 20.17 8.09 -8.23
N THR A 78 20.16 7.93 -6.91
CA THR A 78 21.30 7.39 -6.16
C THR A 78 21.54 5.90 -6.41
N THR A 79 20.47 5.10 -6.43
CA THR A 79 20.58 3.65 -6.69
C THR A 79 20.95 3.35 -8.15
N GLU A 80 20.47 4.18 -9.07
CA GLU A 80 20.75 4.07 -10.50
C GLU A 80 22.20 4.40 -10.85
N ILE A 81 22.81 5.39 -10.15
CA ILE A 81 24.25 5.67 -10.28
C ILE A 81 25.08 4.41 -9.98
N PHE A 82 24.80 3.73 -8.86
CA PHE A 82 25.52 2.52 -8.50
C PHE A 82 25.26 1.38 -9.48
N ASN A 83 23.99 1.13 -9.84
CA ASN A 83 23.64 0.05 -10.78
C ASN A 83 24.34 0.24 -12.13
N ASN A 84 24.32 1.46 -12.68
CA ASN A 84 25.01 1.77 -13.94
C ASN A 84 26.53 1.58 -13.84
N TYR A 85 27.12 1.90 -12.69
CA TYR A 85 28.55 1.67 -12.44
C TYR A 85 28.87 0.16 -12.31
N ASP A 86 28.02 -0.59 -11.60
CA ASP A 86 28.17 -2.04 -11.40
C ASP A 86 28.01 -2.81 -12.71
N ASP A 87 26.99 -2.46 -13.50
CA ASP A 87 26.71 -3.05 -14.80
C ASP A 87 27.87 -2.83 -15.78
N LYS A 88 28.47 -1.64 -15.80
CA LYS A 88 29.67 -1.37 -16.62
C LYS A 88 30.85 -2.22 -16.19
N SER A 89 31.04 -2.39 -14.88
CA SER A 89 32.13 -3.21 -14.32
C SER A 89 31.98 -4.68 -14.72
N TYR A 90 30.79 -5.25 -14.57
CA TYR A 90 30.53 -6.64 -15.00
C TYR A 90 30.54 -6.81 -16.52
N SER A 91 30.05 -5.83 -17.27
CA SER A 91 30.12 -5.82 -18.74
C SER A 91 31.57 -5.86 -19.23
N TYR A 92 32.48 -5.12 -18.59
CA TYR A 92 33.92 -5.22 -18.88
C TYR A 92 34.44 -6.63 -18.59
N TYR A 93 34.16 -7.21 -17.42
CA TYR A 93 34.65 -8.55 -17.10
C TYR A 93 34.10 -9.63 -18.04
N GLY A 94 32.83 -9.52 -18.43
CA GLY A 94 32.22 -10.39 -19.44
C GLY A 94 32.92 -10.26 -20.80
N SER A 95 33.12 -9.03 -21.26
CA SER A 95 33.82 -8.74 -22.52
C SER A 95 35.27 -9.23 -22.50
N ALA A 96 36.00 -8.98 -21.41
CA ALA A 96 37.38 -9.41 -21.24
C ALA A 96 37.50 -10.93 -21.27
N LYS A 97 36.60 -11.66 -20.58
CA LYS A 97 36.52 -13.13 -20.63
C LYS A 97 36.24 -13.60 -22.05
N GLY A 98 35.26 -13.00 -22.75
CA GLY A 98 34.95 -13.32 -24.14
C GLY A 98 36.15 -13.14 -25.08
N ASN A 99 36.90 -12.04 -24.95
CA ASN A 99 38.09 -11.77 -25.75
C ASN A 99 39.22 -12.79 -25.51
N THR A 100 39.27 -13.45 -24.35
CA THR A 100 40.26 -14.52 -24.11
C THR A 100 40.08 -15.74 -25.01
N GLU A 101 38.89 -15.92 -25.61
CA GLU A 101 38.63 -17.00 -26.56
C GLU A 101 39.46 -16.88 -27.84
N GLY A 102 39.88 -15.67 -28.21
CA GLY A 102 40.80 -15.44 -29.33
C GLY A 102 42.27 -15.79 -29.03
N ILE A 103 42.63 -16.07 -27.77
CA ILE A 103 44.01 -16.36 -27.38
C ILE A 103 44.33 -17.83 -27.66
N ARG A 104 45.19 -18.08 -28.65
CA ARG A 104 45.59 -19.44 -29.09
C ARG A 104 46.61 -20.10 -28.16
N ASP A 105 47.46 -19.31 -27.49
CA ASP A 105 48.38 -19.81 -26.47
C ASP A 105 47.60 -20.18 -25.20
N SER A 106 47.49 -21.48 -24.93
CA SER A 106 46.69 -22.00 -23.82
C SER A 106 47.22 -21.61 -22.44
N ILE A 107 48.54 -21.42 -22.30
CA ILE A 107 49.17 -21.00 -21.04
C ILE A 107 48.87 -19.53 -20.81
N LEU A 108 49.02 -18.70 -21.85
CA LEU A 108 48.69 -17.28 -21.79
C LEU A 108 47.19 -17.08 -21.51
N LYS A 109 46.30 -17.80 -22.20
CA LYS A 109 44.85 -17.74 -21.97
C LYS A 109 44.52 -18.01 -20.50
N LYS A 110 45.06 -19.09 -19.91
CA LYS A 110 44.85 -19.42 -18.49
C LYS A 110 45.36 -18.32 -17.55
N LYS A 111 46.52 -17.72 -17.83
CA LYS A 111 47.08 -16.63 -17.04
C LYS A 111 46.18 -15.38 -17.06
N ILE A 112 45.67 -15.01 -18.24
CA ILE A 112 44.78 -13.85 -18.38
C ILE A 112 43.43 -14.10 -17.71
N LEU A 113 42.84 -15.29 -17.88
CA LEU A 113 41.60 -15.66 -17.18
C LEU A 113 41.75 -15.55 -15.65
N ASN A 114 42.87 -16.04 -15.09
CA ASN A 114 43.16 -15.91 -13.67
C ASN A 114 43.33 -14.45 -13.24
N LEU A 115 43.98 -13.61 -14.05
CA LEU A 115 44.12 -12.18 -13.80
C LEU A 115 42.75 -11.48 -13.75
N ILE A 116 41.88 -11.80 -14.72
CA ILE A 116 40.51 -11.27 -14.78
C ILE A 116 39.72 -11.70 -13.53
N SER A 117 39.76 -12.98 -13.17
CA SER A 117 39.07 -13.49 -11.97
C SER A 117 39.51 -12.75 -10.73
N LYS A 118 40.82 -12.67 -10.47
CA LYS A 118 41.36 -11.94 -9.32
C LYS A 118 40.97 -10.46 -9.30
N SER A 119 40.81 -9.84 -10.47
CA SER A 119 40.33 -8.44 -10.56
C SER A 119 38.86 -8.33 -10.21
N SER A 120 38.03 -9.25 -10.73
CA SER A 120 36.61 -9.35 -10.38
C SER A 120 36.41 -9.56 -8.89
N ASP A 121 37.13 -10.51 -8.27
CA ASP A 121 36.98 -10.81 -6.84
C ASP A 121 37.35 -9.60 -5.96
N ARG A 122 38.37 -8.83 -6.35
CA ARG A 122 38.72 -7.56 -5.68
C ARG A 122 37.64 -6.50 -5.86
N TYR A 123 37.00 -6.46 -7.02
CA TYR A 123 35.91 -5.54 -7.28
C TYR A 123 34.68 -5.89 -6.45
N ASP A 124 34.31 -7.17 -6.39
CA ASP A 124 33.21 -7.67 -5.54
C ASP A 124 33.42 -7.26 -4.08
N SER A 125 34.65 -7.39 -3.58
CA SER A 125 35.00 -6.96 -2.22
C SER A 125 34.87 -5.44 -2.03
N LYS A 126 35.18 -4.63 -3.05
CA LYS A 126 35.11 -3.16 -2.98
C LYS A 126 33.68 -2.62 -3.05
N LYS A 127 32.79 -3.28 -3.78
CA LYS A 127 31.41 -2.81 -3.95
C LYS A 127 30.48 -3.17 -2.78
N ALA A 128 30.89 -4.14 -1.95
CA ALA A 128 30.04 -4.72 -0.90
C ALA A 128 29.38 -3.69 0.03
N GLU A 129 30.11 -2.64 0.42
CA GLU A 129 29.56 -1.58 1.27
C GLU A 129 28.44 -0.79 0.58
N ILE A 130 28.67 -0.38 -0.68
CA ILE A 130 27.67 0.37 -1.46
C ILE A 130 26.47 -0.52 -1.80
N GLU A 131 26.70 -1.79 -2.15
CA GLU A 131 25.64 -2.78 -2.40
C GLU A 131 24.76 -2.99 -1.16
N SER A 132 25.35 -3.01 0.03
CA SER A 132 24.61 -3.06 1.30
C SER A 132 23.74 -1.81 1.52
N LEU A 133 24.27 -0.62 1.20
CA LEU A 133 23.51 0.63 1.27
C LEU A 133 22.34 0.65 0.29
N VAL A 134 22.56 0.22 -0.97
CA VAL A 134 21.50 0.11 -1.98
C VAL A 134 20.41 -0.86 -1.54
N THR A 135 20.79 -2.02 -0.99
CA THR A 135 19.85 -2.98 -0.42
C THR A 135 19.03 -2.38 0.72
N THR A 136 19.69 -1.64 1.62
CA THR A 136 19.05 -0.96 2.75
C THR A 136 18.06 0.10 2.28
N ILE A 137 18.46 0.93 1.30
CA ILE A 137 17.61 1.95 0.70
C ILE A 137 16.36 1.30 0.10
N ASN A 138 16.51 0.24 -0.69
CA ASN A 138 15.39 -0.46 -1.30
C ASN A 138 14.44 -1.07 -0.25
N LYS A 139 14.98 -1.68 0.81
CA LYS A 139 14.17 -2.19 1.92
C LYS A 139 13.37 -1.08 2.60
N LYS A 140 14.00 0.05 2.88
CA LYS A 140 13.34 1.20 3.51
C LYS A 140 12.23 1.79 2.64
N ARG A 141 12.42 1.86 1.32
CA ARG A 141 11.35 2.26 0.39
C ARG A 141 10.15 1.33 0.48
N THR A 142 10.38 0.01 0.43
CA THR A 142 9.30 -0.97 0.57
C THR A 142 8.57 -0.82 1.90
N GLU A 143 9.29 -0.62 3.00
CA GLU A 143 8.69 -0.36 4.32
C GLU A 143 7.83 0.91 4.29
N ILE A 144 8.35 2.02 3.75
CA ILE A 144 7.61 3.30 3.62
C ILE A 144 6.34 3.11 2.79
N THR A 145 6.41 2.48 1.62
CA THR A 145 5.23 2.22 0.76
C THR A 145 4.18 1.37 1.48
N ASN A 146 4.61 0.34 2.21
CA ASN A 146 3.69 -0.50 2.97
C ASN A 146 2.98 0.29 4.08
N TYR A 147 3.73 1.07 4.86
CA TYR A 147 3.16 1.89 5.93
C TYR A 147 2.28 3.02 5.40
N HIS A 148 2.64 3.65 4.28
CA HIS A 148 1.81 4.65 3.62
C HIS A 148 0.49 4.06 3.14
N THR A 149 0.53 2.88 2.50
CA THR A 149 -0.68 2.16 2.09
C THR A 149 -1.56 1.82 3.30
N ALA A 150 -0.96 1.32 4.38
CA ALA A 150 -1.67 1.01 5.61
C ALA A 150 -2.29 2.26 6.25
N LEU A 151 -1.56 3.39 6.27
CA LEU A 151 -2.05 4.67 6.78
C LEU A 151 -3.30 5.12 6.03
N LYS A 152 -3.27 5.09 4.69
CA LYS A 152 -4.43 5.43 3.86
C LYS A 152 -5.65 4.59 4.22
N ILE A 153 -5.49 3.27 4.33
CA ILE A 153 -6.59 2.35 4.68
C ILE A 153 -7.12 2.64 6.07
N VAL A 154 -6.24 2.75 7.08
CA VAL A 154 -6.64 2.94 8.48
C VAL A 154 -7.38 4.25 8.68
N LEU A 155 -6.94 5.33 8.02
CA LEU A 155 -7.58 6.63 8.15
C LEU A 155 -8.92 6.73 7.39
N THR A 156 -9.09 5.96 6.32
CA THR A 156 -10.31 6.02 5.50
C THR A 156 -11.38 5.00 5.90
N LEU A 157 -11.02 3.93 6.62
CA LEU A 157 -11.96 2.92 7.11
C LEU A 157 -13.12 3.53 7.93
N PRO A 158 -12.89 4.43 8.91
CA PRO A 158 -14.00 4.99 9.68
C PRO A 158 -14.93 5.87 8.85
N LEU A 159 -14.43 6.47 7.76
CA LEU A 159 -15.23 7.30 6.86
C LEU A 159 -16.23 6.45 6.08
N ILE A 160 -15.76 5.32 5.52
CA ILE A 160 -16.65 4.41 4.78
C ILE A 160 -17.61 3.66 5.72
N GLU A 161 -17.18 3.30 6.92
CA GLU A 161 -18.07 2.71 7.94
C GLU A 161 -19.16 3.68 8.37
N LYS A 162 -18.82 4.97 8.56
CA LYS A 162 -19.80 6.01 8.84
C LYS A 162 -20.81 6.14 7.70
N TYR A 163 -20.34 6.22 6.46
CA TYR A 163 -21.22 6.27 5.29
C TYR A 163 -22.15 5.07 5.22
N GLN A 164 -21.63 3.85 5.41
CA GLN A 164 -22.44 2.64 5.41
C GLN A 164 -23.52 2.68 6.49
N ASN A 165 -23.19 3.11 7.70
CA ASN A 165 -24.16 3.21 8.79
C ASN A 165 -25.23 4.29 8.53
N ASP A 166 -24.84 5.42 7.97
CA ASP A 166 -25.73 6.56 7.72
C ASP A 166 -26.64 6.33 6.49
N HIS A 167 -26.16 5.56 5.51
CA HIS A 167 -26.81 5.39 4.19
C HIS A 167 -27.36 3.98 3.94
N LEU A 168 -27.22 3.03 4.88
CA LEU A 168 -27.77 1.68 4.71
C LEU A 168 -29.29 1.75 4.45
N PRO A 169 -29.78 1.29 3.29
CA PRO A 169 -31.21 1.37 2.98
C PRO A 169 -32.04 0.57 3.99
N LYS A 170 -33.19 1.11 4.40
CA LYS A 170 -34.16 0.36 5.21
C LYS A 170 -34.60 -0.88 4.42
N LYS A 171 -34.72 -2.03 5.07
CA LYS A 171 -35.18 -3.28 4.44
C LYS A 171 -36.65 -3.26 4.00
N SER A 172 -37.49 -2.46 4.68
CA SER A 172 -38.95 -2.52 4.53
C SER A 172 -39.49 -2.19 3.12
N PRO A 173 -38.91 -1.26 2.33
CA PRO A 173 -39.32 -1.06 0.94
C PRO A 173 -39.05 -2.29 0.08
N PHE A 174 -37.90 -2.96 0.27
CA PHE A 174 -37.56 -4.18 -0.45
C PHE A 174 -38.52 -5.32 -0.09
N GLU A 175 -38.80 -5.51 1.20
CA GLU A 175 -39.78 -6.50 1.67
C GLU A 175 -41.17 -6.26 1.08
N LYS A 176 -41.60 -4.99 0.97
CA LYS A 176 -42.88 -4.64 0.35
C LYS A 176 -42.93 -4.95 -1.15
N VAL A 177 -41.83 -4.73 -1.87
CA VAL A 177 -41.73 -5.08 -3.29
C VAL A 177 -41.83 -6.60 -3.47
N ILE A 178 -41.05 -7.35 -2.69
CA ILE A 178 -41.05 -8.83 -2.71
C ILE A 178 -42.46 -9.37 -2.43
N GLU A 179 -43.15 -8.84 -1.42
CA GLU A 179 -44.52 -9.26 -1.10
C GLU A 179 -45.49 -9.03 -2.26
N LYS A 180 -45.40 -7.86 -2.91
CA LYS A 180 -46.23 -7.53 -4.07
C LYS A 180 -45.92 -8.42 -5.27
N GLU A 181 -44.64 -8.72 -5.51
CA GLU A 181 -44.19 -9.62 -6.55
C GLU A 181 -44.69 -11.05 -6.32
N ASN A 182 -44.67 -11.55 -5.07
CA ASN A 182 -45.22 -12.86 -4.72
C ASN A 182 -46.73 -12.95 -4.99
N GLN A 183 -47.49 -11.93 -4.59
CA GLN A 183 -48.92 -11.87 -4.85
C GLN A 183 -49.23 -11.84 -6.35
N LEU A 184 -48.43 -11.11 -7.13
CA LEU A 184 -48.58 -11.05 -8.58
C LEU A 184 -48.22 -12.38 -9.23
N LEU A 185 -47.17 -13.04 -8.77
CA LEU A 185 -46.75 -14.35 -9.26
C LEU A 185 -47.85 -15.40 -9.08
N GLU A 186 -48.48 -15.45 -7.90
CA GLU A 186 -49.60 -16.39 -7.68
C GLU A 186 -50.78 -16.08 -8.60
N LYS A 187 -51.14 -14.80 -8.77
CA LYS A 187 -52.18 -14.41 -9.73
C LYS A 187 -51.84 -14.84 -11.16
N VAL A 188 -50.58 -14.68 -11.59
CA VAL A 188 -50.15 -15.11 -12.92
C VAL A 188 -50.26 -16.62 -13.06
N LYS A 189 -49.81 -17.40 -12.07
CA LYS A 189 -49.94 -18.87 -12.07
C LYS A 189 -51.39 -19.32 -12.14
N GLU A 190 -52.28 -18.73 -11.34
CA GLU A 190 -53.72 -19.04 -11.33
C GLU A 190 -54.38 -18.79 -12.69
N ASN A 191 -53.94 -17.75 -13.41
CA ASN A 191 -54.49 -17.37 -14.71
C ASN A 191 -53.74 -18.00 -15.90
N THR A 192 -52.67 -18.76 -15.67
CA THR A 192 -51.92 -19.44 -16.74
C THR A 192 -52.58 -20.80 -17.02
N PRO A 193 -53.02 -21.08 -18.26
CA PRO A 193 -53.60 -22.38 -18.61
C PRO A 193 -52.64 -23.52 -18.31
N LYS A 194 -53.16 -24.61 -17.72
CA LYS A 194 -52.37 -25.83 -17.58
C LYS A 194 -52.10 -26.41 -18.96
N TYR A 195 -50.83 -26.62 -19.26
CA TYR A 195 -50.33 -27.38 -20.41
C TYR A 195 -49.64 -28.65 -19.92
#